data_AF-A0AAN8ZR69-F1
#
_entry.id   AF-A0AAN8ZR69-F1
#
_cell.length_a   1.000
_cell.length_b   1.000
_cell.length_c   1.000
_cell.angle_alpha   90.00
_cell.angle_beta   90.00
_cell.angle_gamma   90.00
#
_symmetry.space_group_name_H-M   'P 1'
#
loop_
_entity.id
_entity.type
_entity.pdbx_description
1 polymer ?
#
loop_
_entity_poly.entity_id
_entity_poly.type
_entity_poly.pdbx_seq_one_letter_code
_entity_poly.pdbx_strand_id
1 'polypeptide(L)'
;GPFEPSLSSSLSGARTQRTTLFDRIKHSQPEVIQKVFAVKGDITMEGLGLSDEDEARLAEEVNVLFHAAATINFTEPMRVAVNMNMLGTKRVVSLAKKMRKLEALVHVSTAYANCHLPEVYEDLYPAPMDPGRLIQLTEWLDDKLLEDITPRLVEPRPNTYTYTKALAEHLLFNDGENLPIAVIRPSIVCGSWLEPFPGWVDNLFAFTGLLVGMGKGVLRSLYVRQGIKLDFIPVDVPINLMLVSAWNAATGKYKPDTVPIYCCSTGSQKPLTIEALAQYLKKSVRAYPFNTPLWYPDGSAKTSKFMHQLHVYCANIIPAYIADALFKLFGKKPIAVKLCQRMVKAIGALEYFMLRDWTFHTTKTQELWQSLSPVDRDLYHFDVSDLDWDRYIEAYQKGCKQYIMKEDLKDVPKALSYVNKMYYVHRLVQVLMMYGVYCLLSTDTATSLYSAFFNGATHLLSLAPTFVAAEEAEIS
;
A
#
# COMPACT_ATOMS: atom_id res chain seq x y z
N GLY A 1 -18.11 1.18 -16.71
CA GLY A 1 -17.09 2.19 -17.11
C GLY A 1 -15.70 1.60 -16.86
N PRO A 2 -14.58 2.11 -17.40
CA PRO A 2 -13.30 1.39 -17.38
C PRO A 2 -12.62 1.30 -15.99
N PHE A 3 -13.39 1.49 -14.90
CA PHE A 3 -12.95 1.47 -13.50
C PHE A 3 -13.99 0.79 -12.61
N GLU A 4 -14.47 -0.40 -13.01
CA GLU A 4 -15.10 -1.36 -12.11
C GLU A 4 -14.10 -2.49 -11.87
N PRO A 5 -13.65 -2.73 -10.62
CA PRO A 5 -13.00 -3.99 -10.30
C PRO A 5 -14.11 -5.05 -10.22
N SER A 6 -14.48 -5.64 -11.35
CA SER A 6 -15.36 -6.80 -11.37
C SER A 6 -14.59 -8.00 -10.81
N LEU A 7 -14.60 -8.14 -9.49
CA LEU A 7 -14.28 -9.40 -8.80
C LEU A 7 -15.46 -10.35 -8.99
N SER A 8 -15.55 -10.97 -10.17
CA SER A 8 -16.43 -12.13 -10.39
C SER A 8 -15.68 -13.41 -10.05
N SER A 9 -16.20 -14.13 -9.05
CA SER A 9 -15.64 -15.28 -8.33
C SER A 9 -15.61 -16.62 -9.10
N SER A 10 -15.50 -16.62 -10.44
CA SER A 10 -15.60 -17.85 -11.26
C SER A 10 -14.33 -18.29 -12.00
N LEU A 11 -13.13 -17.79 -11.66
CA LEU A 11 -12.00 -17.81 -12.61
C LEU A 11 -10.60 -18.19 -12.08
N SER A 12 -10.40 -18.81 -10.91
CA SER A 12 -9.01 -19.05 -10.44
C SER A 12 -8.19 -19.97 -11.37
N GLY A 13 -8.70 -21.14 -11.78
CA GLY A 13 -7.98 -22.06 -12.68
C GLY A 13 -7.82 -21.54 -14.12
N ALA A 14 -8.88 -20.97 -14.70
CA ALA A 14 -8.88 -20.46 -16.07
C ALA A 14 -8.07 -19.16 -16.25
N ARG A 15 -7.93 -18.35 -15.18
CA ARG A 15 -7.14 -17.12 -15.19
C ARG A 15 -5.64 -17.43 -15.11
N THR A 16 -5.22 -18.41 -14.31
CA THR A 16 -3.83 -18.95 -14.28
C THR A 16 -3.38 -19.40 -15.67
N GLN A 17 -4.27 -20.01 -16.47
CA GLN A 17 -3.94 -20.44 -17.83
C GLN A 17 -3.80 -19.28 -18.84
N ARG A 18 -4.41 -18.11 -18.59
CA ARG A 18 -4.42 -16.97 -19.53
C ARG A 18 -3.46 -15.84 -19.19
N THR A 19 -2.83 -15.86 -18.02
CA THR A 19 -1.83 -14.83 -17.67
C THR A 19 -0.47 -15.15 -18.26
N THR A 20 0.28 -14.11 -18.63
CA THR A 20 1.66 -14.24 -19.12
C THR A 20 2.65 -14.63 -18.01
N LEU A 21 2.24 -14.49 -16.74
CA LEU A 21 2.99 -14.85 -15.54
C LEU A 21 3.52 -16.29 -15.63
N PHE A 22 2.65 -17.22 -16.03
CA PHE A 22 2.97 -18.65 -16.05
C PHE A 22 3.48 -19.14 -17.41
N ASP A 23 3.70 -18.24 -18.38
CA ASP A 23 4.10 -18.66 -19.72
C ASP A 23 5.44 -19.40 -19.70
N ARG A 24 6.40 -18.97 -18.86
CA ARG A 24 7.67 -19.70 -18.66
C ARG A 24 7.40 -21.18 -18.34
N ILE A 25 6.59 -21.44 -17.31
CA ILE A 25 6.27 -22.81 -16.85
C ILE A 25 5.46 -23.57 -17.90
N LYS A 26 4.50 -22.94 -18.57
CA LYS A 26 3.72 -23.58 -19.66
C LYS A 26 4.61 -24.10 -20.79
N HIS A 27 5.68 -23.38 -21.10
CA HIS A 27 6.61 -23.77 -22.17
C HIS A 27 7.69 -24.72 -21.68
N SER A 28 8.27 -24.50 -20.50
CA SER A 28 9.40 -25.28 -20.00
C SER A 28 9.00 -26.58 -19.31
N GLN A 29 7.84 -26.61 -18.64
CA GLN A 29 7.38 -27.73 -17.80
C GLN A 29 5.84 -27.83 -17.82
N PRO A 30 5.23 -28.11 -18.98
CA PRO A 30 3.77 -28.14 -19.13
C PRO A 30 3.08 -29.15 -18.19
N GLU A 31 3.77 -30.22 -17.82
CA GLU A 31 3.28 -31.25 -16.90
C GLU A 31 3.03 -30.72 -15.48
N VAL A 32 3.71 -29.66 -15.05
CA VAL A 32 3.52 -29.06 -13.72
C VAL A 32 2.11 -28.47 -13.59
N ILE A 33 1.52 -28.01 -14.68
CA ILE A 33 0.15 -27.46 -14.68
C ILE A 33 -0.88 -28.54 -14.35
N GLN A 34 -0.60 -29.81 -14.67
CA GLN A 34 -1.48 -30.94 -14.32
C GLN A 34 -1.51 -31.21 -12.81
N LYS A 35 -0.56 -30.67 -12.04
CA LYS A 35 -0.53 -30.76 -10.57
C LYS A 35 -1.41 -29.70 -9.90
N VAL A 36 -1.98 -28.76 -10.66
CA VAL A 36 -2.80 -27.67 -10.12
C VAL A 36 -4.26 -28.10 -10.05
N PHE A 37 -4.77 -28.25 -8.84
CA PHE A 37 -6.17 -28.56 -8.58
C PHE A 37 -6.87 -27.34 -7.98
N ALA A 38 -7.90 -26.85 -8.66
CA ALA A 38 -8.71 -25.75 -8.16
C ALA A 38 -9.83 -26.28 -7.27
N VAL A 39 -9.87 -25.82 -6.03
CA VAL A 39 -10.94 -26.10 -5.07
C VAL A 39 -11.77 -24.84 -4.90
N LYS A 40 -13.10 -24.98 -4.93
CA LYS A 40 -14.02 -23.85 -4.71
C LYS A 40 -14.21 -23.66 -3.20
N GLY A 41 -14.05 -22.43 -2.73
CA GLY A 41 -14.27 -22.08 -1.33
C GLY A 41 -14.30 -20.57 -1.13
N ASP A 42 -14.74 -20.15 0.05
CA ASP A 42 -14.78 -18.78 0.54
C ASP A 42 -14.49 -18.77 2.05
N ILE A 43 -13.40 -18.11 2.45
CA ILE A 43 -12.97 -18.06 3.86
C ILE A 43 -13.99 -17.35 4.77
N THR A 44 -14.90 -16.58 4.19
CA THR A 44 -15.95 -15.85 4.91
C THR A 44 -17.15 -16.73 5.27
N MET A 45 -17.22 -17.96 4.72
CA MET A 45 -18.27 -18.95 4.97
C MET A 45 -17.81 -20.00 5.98
N GLU A 46 -18.76 -20.55 6.73
CA GLU A 46 -18.52 -21.75 7.55
C GLU A 46 -17.99 -22.91 6.72
N GLY A 47 -17.11 -23.72 7.30
CA GLY A 47 -16.40 -24.78 6.56
C GLY A 47 -15.58 -24.29 5.37
N LEU A 48 -15.25 -22.99 5.32
CA LEU A 48 -14.59 -22.32 4.18
C LEU A 48 -15.40 -22.44 2.87
N GLY A 49 -16.70 -22.71 2.95
CA GLY A 49 -17.56 -22.94 1.77
C GLY A 49 -17.13 -24.15 0.93
N LEU A 50 -16.36 -25.08 1.50
CA LEU A 50 -15.91 -26.30 0.84
C LEU A 50 -17.06 -27.31 0.70
N SER A 51 -16.94 -28.18 -0.29
CA SER A 51 -17.75 -29.41 -0.32
C SER A 51 -17.20 -30.41 0.71
N ASP A 52 -18.05 -31.33 1.20
CA ASP A 52 -17.61 -32.38 2.13
C ASP A 52 -16.49 -33.23 1.53
N GLU A 53 -16.53 -33.48 0.21
CA GLU A 53 -15.51 -34.23 -0.54
C GLU A 53 -14.17 -33.47 -0.58
N ASP A 54 -14.20 -32.18 -0.90
CA ASP A 54 -12.98 -31.36 -0.92
C ASP A 54 -12.40 -31.18 0.49
N GLU A 55 -13.24 -30.97 1.51
CA GLU A 55 -12.78 -30.88 2.90
C GLU A 55 -12.08 -32.17 3.32
N ALA A 56 -12.68 -33.33 3.05
CA ALA A 56 -12.09 -34.63 3.36
C ALA A 56 -10.77 -34.83 2.61
N ARG A 57 -10.72 -34.51 1.32
CA ARG A 57 -9.48 -34.63 0.53
C ARG A 57 -8.37 -33.75 1.07
N LEU A 58 -8.67 -32.48 1.39
CA LEU A 58 -7.69 -31.56 1.97
C LEU A 58 -7.20 -32.06 3.34
N ALA A 59 -8.09 -32.61 4.17
CA ALA A 59 -7.74 -33.19 5.46
C ALA A 59 -6.82 -34.43 5.35
N GLU A 60 -6.91 -35.19 4.26
CA GLU A 60 -6.13 -36.43 4.08
C GLU A 60 -4.81 -36.25 3.31
N GLU A 61 -4.74 -35.23 2.44
CA GLU A 61 -3.65 -35.10 1.47
C GLU A 61 -2.73 -33.90 1.72
N VAL A 62 -3.17 -32.83 2.39
CA VAL A 62 -2.36 -31.60 2.52
C VAL A 62 -1.22 -31.78 3.51
N ASN A 63 0.01 -31.51 3.05
CA ASN A 63 1.21 -31.47 3.87
C ASN A 63 1.63 -30.05 4.29
N VAL A 64 1.43 -29.07 3.41
CA VAL A 64 1.84 -27.68 3.63
C VAL A 64 0.70 -26.75 3.26
N LEU A 65 0.36 -25.85 4.16
CA LEU A 65 -0.73 -24.89 3.99
C LEU A 65 -0.20 -23.46 4.05
N PHE A 66 -0.38 -22.71 2.97
CA PHE A 66 -0.09 -21.27 2.92
C PHE A 66 -1.40 -20.48 3.02
N HIS A 67 -1.59 -19.77 4.12
CA HIS A 67 -2.75 -18.90 4.34
C HIS A 67 -2.41 -17.43 4.06
N ALA A 68 -2.70 -17.00 2.83
CA ALA A 68 -2.50 -15.61 2.38
C ALA A 68 -3.82 -14.85 2.13
N ALA A 69 -4.98 -15.46 2.40
CA ALA A 69 -6.28 -14.88 2.08
C ALA A 69 -6.67 -13.82 3.12
N ALA A 70 -6.97 -12.60 2.66
CA ALA A 70 -7.33 -11.46 3.51
C ALA A 70 -7.99 -10.34 2.70
N THR A 71 -8.71 -9.44 3.37
CA THR A 71 -8.98 -8.10 2.82
C THR A 71 -7.80 -7.21 3.14
N ILE A 72 -7.32 -6.49 2.13
CA ILE A 72 -6.22 -5.49 2.24
C ILE A 72 -6.73 -4.06 2.08
N ASN A 73 -8.06 -3.86 2.06
CA ASN A 73 -8.65 -2.53 1.94
C ASN A 73 -8.64 -1.81 3.30
N PHE A 74 -7.97 -0.66 3.36
CA PHE A 74 -7.87 0.15 4.58
C PHE A 74 -9.17 0.86 4.97
N THR A 75 -10.19 0.82 4.11
CA THR A 75 -11.49 1.46 4.33
C THR A 75 -12.62 0.45 4.54
N GLU A 76 -12.27 -0.82 4.77
CA GLU A 76 -13.27 -1.87 4.87
C GLU A 76 -14.05 -1.80 6.18
N PRO A 77 -15.39 -1.97 6.16
CA PRO A 77 -16.20 -1.98 7.37
C PRO A 77 -15.70 -3.03 8.36
N MET A 78 -15.77 -2.71 9.66
CA MET A 78 -15.21 -3.57 10.72
C MET A 78 -15.75 -5.00 10.65
N ARG A 79 -17.06 -5.20 10.45
CA ARG A 79 -17.67 -6.55 10.33
C ARG A 79 -17.04 -7.36 9.20
N VAL A 80 -16.85 -6.74 8.04
CA VAL A 80 -16.26 -7.40 6.87
C VAL A 80 -14.81 -7.75 7.15
N ALA A 81 -14.04 -6.83 7.73
CA ALA A 81 -12.65 -7.06 8.10
C ALA A 81 -12.51 -8.18 9.15
N VAL A 82 -13.38 -8.23 10.16
CA VAL A 82 -13.42 -9.30 11.18
C VAL A 82 -13.79 -10.64 10.54
N ASN A 83 -14.83 -10.71 9.70
CA ASN A 83 -15.23 -11.98 9.09
C ASN A 83 -14.13 -12.53 8.17
N MET A 84 -13.45 -11.67 7.41
CA MET A 84 -12.44 -12.11 6.46
C MET A 84 -11.08 -12.40 7.13
N ASN A 85 -10.53 -11.45 7.91
CA ASN A 85 -9.18 -11.56 8.44
C ASN A 85 -9.11 -12.37 9.73
N MET A 86 -10.14 -12.32 10.57
CA MET A 86 -10.16 -13.01 11.88
C MET A 86 -10.90 -14.34 11.79
N LEU A 87 -12.21 -14.33 11.49
CA LEU A 87 -12.99 -15.57 11.41
C LEU A 87 -12.50 -16.47 10.28
N GLY A 88 -12.14 -15.91 9.13
CA GLY A 88 -11.50 -16.67 8.05
C GLY A 88 -10.23 -17.39 8.50
N THR A 89 -9.35 -16.72 9.25
CA THR A 89 -8.16 -17.35 9.85
C THR A 89 -8.54 -18.46 10.84
N LYS A 90 -9.53 -18.23 11.69
CA LYS A 90 -10.03 -19.25 12.63
C LYS A 90 -10.58 -20.50 11.92
N ARG A 91 -11.30 -20.32 10.81
CA ARG A 91 -11.82 -21.43 9.98
C ARG A 91 -10.70 -22.19 9.28
N VAL A 92 -9.67 -21.49 8.78
CA VAL A 92 -8.47 -22.12 8.22
C VAL A 92 -7.73 -22.94 9.27
N VAL A 93 -7.55 -22.41 10.48
CA VAL A 93 -6.97 -23.17 11.61
C VAL A 93 -7.82 -24.39 11.95
N SER A 94 -9.14 -24.26 11.93
CA SER A 94 -10.06 -25.38 12.18
C SER A 94 -9.95 -26.48 11.14
N LEU A 95 -9.76 -26.14 9.86
CA LEU A 95 -9.45 -27.11 8.81
C LEU A 95 -8.05 -27.72 9.00
N ALA A 96 -7.05 -26.90 9.31
CA ALA A 96 -5.68 -27.35 9.53
C ALA A 96 -5.58 -28.41 10.65
N LYS A 97 -6.37 -28.29 11.72
CA LYS A 97 -6.47 -29.30 12.78
C LYS A 97 -7.01 -30.65 12.31
N LYS A 98 -7.76 -30.68 11.20
CA LYS A 98 -8.26 -31.92 10.60
C LYS A 98 -7.22 -32.56 9.67
N MET A 99 -6.19 -31.82 9.26
CA MET A 99 -5.17 -32.28 8.32
C MET A 99 -4.20 -33.27 8.97
N ARG A 100 -4.27 -34.54 8.56
CA ARG A 100 -3.52 -35.64 9.21
C ARG A 100 -2.02 -35.64 8.90
N LYS A 101 -1.62 -35.00 7.81
CA LYS A 101 -0.23 -34.98 7.30
C LYS A 101 0.40 -33.58 7.32
N LEU A 102 -0.23 -32.63 8.03
CA LEU A 102 0.22 -31.25 8.02
C LEU A 102 1.58 -31.11 8.72
N GLU A 103 2.57 -30.68 7.97
CA GLU A 103 3.94 -30.42 8.44
C GLU A 103 4.21 -28.93 8.59
N ALA A 104 3.49 -28.05 7.88
CA ALA A 104 3.65 -26.60 8.01
C ALA A 104 2.38 -25.81 7.69
N LEU A 105 2.06 -24.82 8.52
CA LEU A 105 1.05 -23.80 8.29
C LEU A 105 1.71 -22.42 8.30
N VAL A 106 1.85 -21.79 7.12
CA VAL A 106 2.43 -20.45 6.98
C VAL A 106 1.32 -19.42 6.83
N HIS A 107 1.22 -18.49 7.78
CA HIS A 107 0.25 -17.39 7.76
C HIS A 107 0.89 -16.07 7.31
N VAL A 108 0.25 -15.38 6.38
CA VAL A 108 0.67 -14.04 5.94
C VAL A 108 -0.06 -12.97 6.74
N SER A 109 0.67 -12.31 7.63
CA SER A 109 0.27 -11.11 8.34
C SER A 109 0.80 -9.85 7.62
N THR A 110 1.23 -8.84 8.35
CA THR A 110 1.84 -7.62 7.82
C THR A 110 2.74 -6.97 8.87
N ALA A 111 3.85 -6.39 8.43
CA ALA A 111 4.74 -5.61 9.30
C ALA A 111 3.98 -4.45 10.00
N TYR A 112 2.91 -3.96 9.37
CA TYR A 112 2.09 -2.87 9.88
C TYR A 112 1.01 -3.29 10.91
N ALA A 113 0.91 -4.57 11.29
CA ALA A 113 -0.04 -5.02 12.31
C ALA A 113 0.17 -4.29 13.64
N ASN A 114 1.43 -3.92 13.91
CA ASN A 114 1.86 -3.19 15.10
C ASN A 114 2.35 -1.77 14.79
N CYS A 115 1.85 -1.14 13.72
CA CYS A 115 2.25 0.21 13.28
C CYS A 115 1.93 1.37 14.23
N HIS A 116 1.35 1.10 15.41
CA HIS A 116 1.22 2.07 16.49
C HIS A 116 2.52 2.23 17.29
N LEU A 117 3.44 1.28 17.17
CA LEU A 117 4.79 1.33 17.72
C LEU A 117 5.76 1.81 16.64
N PRO A 118 6.80 2.59 16.99
CA PRO A 118 7.84 3.02 16.05
C PRO A 118 8.81 1.88 15.69
N GLU A 119 9.04 0.94 16.61
CA GLU A 119 9.91 -0.21 16.43
C GLU A 119 9.09 -1.49 16.56
N VAL A 120 9.24 -2.38 15.58
CA VAL A 120 8.49 -3.64 15.50
C VAL A 120 9.45 -4.80 15.36
N TYR A 121 9.43 -5.68 16.34
CA TYR A 121 10.24 -6.88 16.46
C TYR A 121 9.46 -8.11 15.98
N GLU A 122 10.20 -9.21 15.81
CA GLU A 122 9.71 -10.51 15.36
C GLU A 122 9.07 -11.32 16.50
N ASP A 123 8.29 -10.66 17.34
CA ASP A 123 7.60 -11.25 18.49
C ASP A 123 6.08 -11.01 18.41
N LEU A 124 5.33 -11.81 19.16
CA LEU A 124 3.91 -11.62 19.34
C LEU A 124 3.70 -10.48 20.34
N TYR A 125 3.07 -9.41 19.88
CA TYR A 125 2.72 -8.27 20.73
C TYR A 125 1.45 -8.55 21.52
N PRO A 126 1.17 -7.84 22.62
CA PRO A 126 -0.11 -7.96 23.31
C PRO A 126 -1.30 -7.62 22.39
N ALA A 127 -2.39 -8.38 22.54
CA ALA A 127 -3.59 -8.16 21.76
C ALA A 127 -4.19 -6.78 22.08
N PRO A 128 -4.62 -6.00 21.08
CA PRO A 128 -5.25 -4.71 21.36
C PRO A 128 -6.58 -4.86 22.12
N MET A 129 -7.25 -6.00 21.97
CA MET A 129 -8.39 -6.43 22.76
C MET A 129 -8.51 -7.95 22.71
N ASP A 130 -9.37 -8.53 23.54
CA ASP A 130 -9.74 -9.94 23.40
C ASP A 130 -10.40 -10.18 22.03
N PRO A 131 -9.88 -11.09 21.18
CA PRO A 131 -10.45 -11.35 19.86
C PRO A 131 -11.90 -11.82 19.89
N GLY A 132 -12.29 -12.60 20.90
CA GLY A 132 -13.65 -13.12 21.08
C GLY A 132 -14.66 -12.00 21.34
N ARG A 133 -14.29 -11.02 22.17
CA ARG A 133 -15.12 -9.82 22.42
C ARG A 133 -15.35 -9.01 21.15
N LEU A 134 -14.36 -8.86 20.27
CA LEU A 134 -14.57 -8.13 19.02
C LEU A 134 -15.55 -8.87 18.11
N ILE A 135 -15.39 -10.19 17.99
CA ILE A 135 -16.29 -11.04 17.20
C ILE A 135 -17.72 -10.87 17.70
N GLN A 136 -17.95 -11.03 19.00
CA GLN A 136 -19.28 -10.82 19.62
C GLN A 136 -19.79 -9.40 19.37
N LEU A 137 -18.95 -8.38 19.53
CA LEU A 137 -19.35 -7.00 19.28
C LEU A 137 -19.82 -6.80 17.84
N THR A 138 -19.14 -7.42 16.86
CA THR A 138 -19.63 -7.37 15.48
C THR A 138 -20.96 -8.09 15.35
N GLU A 139 -21.14 -9.29 15.91
CA GLU A 139 -22.40 -10.05 15.81
C GLU A 139 -23.62 -9.29 16.39
N TRP A 140 -23.44 -8.53 17.47
CA TRP A 140 -24.53 -7.91 18.22
C TRP A 140 -24.89 -6.50 17.75
N LEU A 141 -23.92 -5.70 17.29
CA LEU A 141 -24.17 -4.33 16.87
C LEU A 141 -24.63 -4.27 15.41
N ASP A 142 -25.49 -3.32 15.06
CA ASP A 142 -25.78 -3.00 13.67
C ASP A 142 -24.60 -2.28 12.99
N ASP A 143 -24.57 -2.29 11.65
CA ASP A 143 -23.45 -1.77 10.88
C ASP A 143 -23.19 -0.27 11.10
N LYS A 144 -24.25 0.52 11.31
CA LYS A 144 -24.12 1.96 11.50
C LYS A 144 -23.47 2.26 12.86
N LEU A 145 -23.96 1.63 13.93
CA LEU A 145 -23.37 1.80 15.25
C LEU A 145 -21.92 1.30 15.28
N LEU A 146 -21.63 0.19 14.59
CA LEU A 146 -20.29 -0.34 14.47
C LEU A 146 -19.35 0.63 13.74
N GLU A 147 -19.80 1.24 12.64
CA GLU A 147 -19.06 2.29 11.92
C GLU A 147 -18.80 3.51 12.81
N ASP A 148 -19.79 3.95 13.60
CA ASP A 148 -19.66 5.11 14.49
C ASP A 148 -18.62 4.89 15.60
N ILE A 149 -18.50 3.67 16.15
CA ILE A 149 -17.52 3.35 17.19
C ILE A 149 -16.16 2.87 16.65
N THR A 150 -16.10 2.42 15.40
CA THR A 150 -14.87 1.87 14.77
C THR A 150 -13.65 2.77 14.94
N PRO A 151 -13.72 4.09 14.71
CA PRO A 151 -12.57 4.98 14.89
C PRO A 151 -11.93 4.88 16.28
N ARG A 152 -12.75 4.78 17.34
CA ARG A 152 -12.27 4.63 18.71
C ARG A 152 -11.76 3.23 19.02
N LEU A 153 -12.35 2.20 18.41
CA LEU A 153 -11.93 0.81 18.62
C LEU A 153 -10.55 0.53 18.01
N VAL A 154 -10.27 1.09 16.84
CA VAL A 154 -9.01 0.82 16.13
C VAL A 154 -7.84 1.60 16.69
N GLU A 155 -8.08 2.73 17.38
CA GLU A 155 -7.03 3.53 18.00
C GLU A 155 -6.15 2.69 18.94
N PRO A 156 -4.82 2.92 18.94
CA PRO A 156 -4.05 3.94 18.22
C PRO A 156 -3.71 3.59 16.76
N ARG A 157 -4.25 2.52 16.18
CA ARG A 157 -4.00 2.12 14.78
C ARG A 157 -4.85 2.94 13.80
N PRO A 158 -4.40 3.07 12.53
CA PRO A 158 -5.07 3.94 11.57
C PRO A 158 -6.33 3.37 10.92
N ASN A 159 -6.51 2.04 10.92
CA ASN A 159 -7.56 1.39 10.15
C ASN A 159 -7.89 -0.03 10.66
N THR A 160 -9.01 -0.56 10.15
CA THR A 160 -9.51 -1.91 10.45
C THR A 160 -8.57 -3.00 9.94
N TYR A 161 -7.82 -2.78 8.87
CA TYR A 161 -6.88 -3.76 8.32
C TYR A 161 -5.74 -4.09 9.30
N THR A 162 -5.00 -3.08 9.76
CA THR A 162 -3.88 -3.30 10.70
C THR A 162 -4.38 -3.83 12.04
N TYR A 163 -5.56 -3.38 12.47
CA TYR A 163 -6.21 -3.84 13.69
C TYR A 163 -6.59 -5.33 13.64
N THR A 164 -7.29 -5.75 12.58
CA THR A 164 -7.75 -7.14 12.42
C THR A 164 -6.62 -8.10 12.10
N LYS A 165 -5.55 -7.66 11.42
CA LYS A 165 -4.33 -8.47 11.24
C LYS A 165 -3.62 -8.75 12.56
N ALA A 166 -3.49 -7.75 13.43
CA ALA A 166 -2.94 -7.96 14.77
C ALA A 166 -3.76 -8.97 15.58
N LEU A 167 -5.10 -8.86 15.57
CA LEU A 167 -5.98 -9.79 16.27
C LEU A 167 -6.01 -11.19 15.65
N ALA A 168 -5.84 -11.30 14.33
CA ALA A 168 -5.76 -12.58 13.64
C ALA A 168 -4.50 -13.37 14.04
N GLU A 169 -3.37 -12.70 14.30
CA GLU A 169 -2.21 -13.36 14.89
C GLU A 169 -2.57 -13.96 16.25
N HIS A 170 -3.25 -13.24 17.14
CA HIS A 170 -3.68 -13.82 18.42
C HIS A 170 -4.61 -15.02 18.29
N LEU A 171 -5.58 -14.97 17.37
CA LEU A 171 -6.43 -16.13 17.11
C LEU A 171 -5.62 -17.32 16.60
N LEU A 172 -4.65 -17.09 15.73
CA LEU A 172 -3.75 -18.12 15.22
C LEU A 172 -2.94 -18.76 16.36
N PHE A 173 -2.43 -17.98 17.31
CA PHE A 173 -1.67 -18.50 18.45
C PHE A 173 -2.56 -19.22 19.47
N ASN A 174 -3.74 -18.67 19.78
CA ASN A 174 -4.66 -19.25 20.76
C ASN A 174 -5.31 -20.54 20.23
N ASP A 175 -5.80 -20.50 18.99
CA ASP A 175 -6.53 -21.63 18.41
C ASP A 175 -5.58 -22.60 17.69
N GLY A 176 -4.34 -22.22 17.37
CA GLY A 176 -3.38 -23.03 16.63
C GLY A 176 -2.47 -23.93 17.46
N GLU A 177 -2.82 -24.18 18.72
CA GLU A 177 -2.07 -25.09 19.59
C GLU A 177 -1.79 -26.44 18.90
N ASN A 178 -0.55 -26.92 18.99
CA ASN A 178 -0.01 -28.12 18.35
C ASN A 178 0.08 -28.11 16.82
N LEU A 179 -0.20 -26.99 16.15
CA LEU A 179 0.04 -26.85 14.71
C LEU A 179 1.45 -26.32 14.43
N PRO A 180 2.12 -26.78 13.35
CA PRO A 180 3.45 -26.31 12.95
C PRO A 180 3.35 -24.95 12.22
N ILE A 181 3.12 -23.88 12.98
CA ILE A 181 2.81 -22.56 12.42
C ILE A 181 4.08 -21.73 12.19
N ALA A 182 4.11 -20.94 11.12
CA ALA A 182 5.01 -19.80 10.94
C ALA A 182 4.23 -18.57 10.48
N VAL A 183 4.60 -17.37 10.94
CA VAL A 183 3.95 -16.11 10.56
C VAL A 183 4.92 -15.23 9.79
N ILE A 184 4.52 -14.79 8.59
CA ILE A 184 5.29 -13.85 7.78
C ILE A 184 4.64 -12.48 7.83
N ARG A 185 5.40 -11.45 8.20
CA ARG A 185 4.98 -10.04 8.25
C ARG A 185 5.68 -9.25 7.14
N PRO A 186 5.17 -9.28 5.89
CA PRO A 186 5.70 -8.43 4.83
C PRO A 186 5.36 -6.95 5.07
N SER A 187 6.26 -6.05 4.63
CA SER A 187 5.98 -4.62 4.50
C SER A 187 5.14 -4.34 3.24
N ILE A 188 5.30 -3.19 2.57
CA ILE A 188 4.49 -2.84 1.41
C ILE A 188 4.93 -3.69 0.21
N VAL A 189 4.16 -4.73 -0.09
CA VAL A 189 4.42 -5.62 -1.22
C VAL A 189 4.27 -4.88 -2.55
N CYS A 190 5.30 -4.96 -3.38
CA CYS A 190 5.41 -4.31 -4.68
C CYS A 190 5.70 -5.34 -5.78
N GLY A 191 5.88 -4.87 -7.03
CA GLY A 191 6.20 -5.74 -8.16
C GLY A 191 7.46 -6.58 -7.93
N SER A 192 7.60 -7.68 -8.66
CA SER A 192 8.73 -8.60 -8.51
C SER A 192 10.08 -7.94 -8.77
N TRP A 193 11.11 -8.41 -8.08
CA TRP A 193 12.49 -8.02 -8.31
C TRP A 193 13.17 -8.96 -9.30
N LEU A 194 13.16 -10.27 -9.02
CA LEU A 194 13.83 -11.30 -9.80
C LEU A 194 12.82 -12.24 -10.47
N GLU A 195 11.94 -12.85 -9.67
CA GLU A 195 11.01 -13.88 -10.15
C GLU A 195 9.55 -13.42 -10.14
N PRO A 196 8.72 -13.82 -11.13
CA PRO A 196 9.01 -14.64 -12.31
C PRO A 196 9.95 -13.98 -13.34
N PHE A 197 9.99 -12.65 -13.31
CA PHE A 197 10.79 -11.75 -14.12
C PHE A 197 10.64 -10.34 -13.51
N PRO A 198 11.62 -9.42 -13.67
CA PRO A 198 11.59 -8.12 -13.01
C PRO A 198 10.38 -7.25 -13.39
N GLY A 199 9.79 -6.59 -12.39
CA GLY A 199 8.72 -5.61 -12.56
C GLY A 199 7.31 -6.19 -12.76
N TRP A 200 7.12 -7.51 -12.63
CA TRP A 200 5.77 -8.09 -12.73
C TRP A 200 4.87 -7.56 -11.61
N VAL A 201 3.66 -7.13 -11.99
CA VAL A 201 2.62 -6.65 -11.07
C VAL A 201 1.25 -6.77 -11.74
N ASP A 202 0.20 -7.07 -10.98
CA ASP A 202 -1.13 -7.36 -11.53
C ASP A 202 -2.29 -6.55 -10.93
N ASN A 203 -2.01 -5.71 -9.93
CA ASN A 203 -3.02 -4.94 -9.21
C ASN A 203 -2.61 -3.47 -9.01
N LEU A 204 -3.61 -2.62 -8.77
CA LEU A 204 -3.47 -1.18 -8.53
C LEU A 204 -3.45 -0.83 -7.03
N PHE A 205 -3.30 -1.81 -6.14
CA PHE A 205 -3.37 -1.54 -4.70
C PHE A 205 -2.11 -0.84 -4.20
N ALA A 206 -2.27 -0.13 -3.08
CA ALA A 206 -1.19 0.57 -2.37
C ALA A 206 -0.29 1.40 -3.30
N PHE A 207 0.98 1.03 -3.41
CA PHE A 207 2.01 1.80 -4.10
C PHE A 207 1.86 1.79 -5.62
N THR A 208 1.36 0.72 -6.24
CA THR A 208 1.16 0.66 -7.69
C THR A 208 0.18 1.73 -8.16
N GLY A 209 -0.93 1.88 -7.45
CA GLY A 209 -1.94 2.91 -7.73
C GLY A 209 -1.37 4.32 -7.59
N LEU A 210 -0.51 4.54 -6.61
CA LEU A 210 0.20 5.81 -6.40
C LEU A 210 1.12 6.14 -7.58
N LEU A 211 1.97 5.18 -7.99
CA LEU A 211 2.91 5.32 -9.10
C LEU A 211 2.18 5.57 -10.43
N VAL A 212 1.14 4.79 -10.73
CA VAL A 212 0.32 4.97 -11.94
C VAL A 212 -0.40 6.32 -11.91
N GLY A 213 -0.97 6.70 -10.76
CA GLY A 213 -1.64 7.98 -10.56
C GLY A 213 -0.72 9.18 -10.83
N MET A 214 0.51 9.12 -10.32
CA MET A 214 1.52 10.16 -10.58
C MET A 214 1.96 10.17 -12.04
N GLY A 215 2.28 9.00 -12.61
CA GLY A 215 2.77 8.90 -13.98
C GLY A 215 1.72 9.28 -15.03
N LYS A 216 0.43 9.09 -14.75
CA LYS A 216 -0.68 9.60 -15.58
C LYS A 216 -0.99 11.09 -15.34
N GLY A 217 -0.31 11.75 -14.39
CA GLY A 217 -0.54 13.15 -14.05
C GLY A 217 -1.87 13.42 -13.33
N VAL A 218 -2.57 12.38 -12.88
CA VAL A 218 -3.82 12.49 -12.13
C VAL A 218 -3.51 12.90 -10.68
N LEU A 219 -2.51 12.27 -10.09
CA LEU A 219 -2.01 12.59 -8.76
C LEU A 219 -0.91 13.64 -8.83
N ARG A 220 -1.21 14.86 -8.34
CA ARG A 220 -0.31 16.01 -8.47
C ARG A 220 0.32 16.45 -7.14
N SER A 221 -0.26 16.04 -6.01
CA SER A 221 0.28 16.38 -4.69
C SER A 221 0.18 15.22 -3.71
N LEU A 222 1.19 15.06 -2.87
CA LEU A 222 1.15 14.23 -1.68
C LEU A 222 1.56 15.03 -0.44
N TYR A 223 0.90 14.77 0.68
CA TYR A 223 1.32 15.25 1.98
C TYR A 223 2.19 14.20 2.65
N VAL A 224 3.46 14.53 2.89
CA VAL A 224 4.47 13.60 3.43
C VAL A 224 5.36 14.32 4.42
N ARG A 225 5.90 13.59 5.40
CA ARG A 225 6.95 14.12 6.28
C ARG A 225 8.30 14.02 5.58
N GLN A 226 9.14 15.04 5.71
CA GLN A 226 10.50 15.02 5.15
C GLN A 226 11.36 13.95 5.84
N GLY A 227 12.20 13.25 5.07
CA GLY A 227 13.14 12.25 5.59
C GLY A 227 12.50 10.94 6.06
N ILE A 228 11.19 10.76 5.88
CA ILE A 228 10.51 9.50 6.17
C ILE A 228 11.10 8.36 5.33
N LYS A 229 11.33 7.22 5.98
CA LYS A 229 11.71 5.97 5.33
C LYS A 229 10.45 5.17 4.99
N LEU A 230 10.31 4.81 3.73
CA LEU A 230 9.25 3.92 3.26
C LEU A 230 9.83 2.51 3.09
N ASP A 231 9.05 1.51 3.48
CA ASP A 231 9.46 0.11 3.45
C ASP A 231 8.66 -0.64 2.38
N PHE A 232 9.32 -0.95 1.27
CA PHE A 232 8.75 -1.71 0.16
C PHE A 232 9.46 -3.05 0.04
N ILE A 233 8.71 -4.11 -0.19
CA ILE A 233 9.26 -5.44 -0.39
C ILE A 233 8.80 -5.98 -1.75
N PRO A 234 9.71 -6.41 -2.65
CA PRO A 234 9.33 -7.07 -3.89
C PRO A 234 8.60 -8.38 -3.60
N VAL A 235 7.53 -8.71 -4.34
CA VAL A 235 6.63 -9.84 -4.04
C VAL A 235 7.30 -11.22 -4.00
N ASP A 236 8.38 -11.42 -4.76
CA ASP A 236 9.15 -12.66 -4.79
C ASP A 236 9.92 -12.91 -3.49
N VAL A 237 10.36 -11.86 -2.80
CA VAL A 237 11.09 -11.97 -1.52
C VAL A 237 10.26 -12.63 -0.41
N PRO A 238 9.04 -12.15 -0.05
CA PRO A 238 8.22 -12.81 0.95
C PRO A 238 7.73 -14.19 0.47
N ILE A 239 7.56 -14.43 -0.83
CA ILE A 239 7.23 -15.77 -1.34
C ILE A 239 8.37 -16.76 -1.04
N ASN A 240 9.62 -16.39 -1.33
CA ASN A 240 10.77 -17.23 -1.04
C ASN A 240 10.94 -17.45 0.47
N LEU A 241 10.74 -16.42 1.27
CA LEU A 241 10.71 -16.54 2.72
C LEU A 241 9.58 -17.46 3.21
N MET A 242 8.38 -17.40 2.61
CA MET A 242 7.28 -18.31 2.93
C MET A 242 7.68 -19.76 2.67
N LEU A 243 8.26 -20.07 1.51
CA LEU A 243 8.71 -21.43 1.17
C LEU A 243 9.74 -21.95 2.18
N VAL A 244 10.75 -21.13 2.50
CA VAL A 244 11.79 -21.52 3.47
C VAL A 244 11.26 -21.62 4.89
N SER A 245 10.32 -20.75 5.29
CA SER A 245 9.66 -20.84 6.59
C SER A 245 8.83 -22.10 6.74
N ALA A 246 8.16 -22.55 5.67
CA ALA A 246 7.42 -23.81 5.66
C ALA A 246 8.38 -25.00 5.85
N TRP A 247 9.50 -25.02 5.14
CA TRP A 247 10.54 -26.04 5.31
C TRP A 247 11.10 -26.05 6.73
N ASN A 248 11.35 -24.86 7.31
CA ASN A 248 11.83 -24.77 8.69
C ASN A 248 10.80 -25.33 9.69
N ALA A 249 9.53 -24.93 9.56
CA ALA A 249 8.44 -25.42 10.40
C ALA A 249 8.28 -26.94 10.30
N ALA A 250 8.34 -27.51 9.10
CA ALA A 250 8.20 -28.93 8.84
C ALA A 250 9.35 -29.78 9.39
N THR A 251 10.59 -29.31 9.25
CA THR A 251 11.76 -30.09 9.64
C THR A 251 12.14 -29.91 11.11
N GLY A 252 11.66 -28.87 11.78
CA GLY A 252 11.98 -28.56 13.17
C GLY A 252 13.49 -28.40 13.41
N LYS A 253 14.27 -28.12 12.36
CA LYS A 253 15.73 -27.93 12.46
C LYS A 253 16.08 -26.67 13.25
N TYR A 254 15.20 -25.66 13.19
CA TYR A 254 15.33 -24.43 13.97
C TYR A 254 14.04 -24.28 14.77
N LYS A 255 14.02 -24.85 15.96
CA LYS A 255 12.92 -24.70 16.93
C LYS A 255 13.14 -23.43 17.76
N PRO A 256 12.44 -22.33 17.50
CA PRO A 256 12.14 -21.38 18.55
C PRO A 256 11.22 -22.06 19.58
N ASP A 257 11.33 -21.68 20.85
CA ASP A 257 10.44 -22.14 21.93
C ASP A 257 8.97 -21.70 21.73
N THR A 258 8.71 -20.91 20.69
CA THR A 258 7.43 -20.28 20.35
C THR A 258 7.23 -20.29 18.83
N VAL A 259 6.01 -20.03 18.36
CA VAL A 259 5.71 -19.91 16.91
C VAL A 259 6.61 -18.85 16.28
N PRO A 260 7.41 -19.18 15.24
CA PRO A 260 8.27 -18.21 14.58
C PRO A 260 7.47 -17.13 13.85
N ILE A 261 7.87 -15.89 14.06
CA ILE A 261 7.39 -14.72 13.32
C ILE A 261 8.58 -14.14 12.57
N TYR A 262 8.41 -13.86 11.28
CA TYR A 262 9.45 -13.33 10.41
C TYR A 262 8.99 -12.00 9.80
N CYS A 263 9.72 -10.93 10.06
CA CYS A 263 9.48 -9.63 9.42
C CYS A 263 10.21 -9.59 8.07
N CYS A 264 9.46 -9.33 7.00
CA CYS A 264 9.99 -9.28 5.64
C CYS A 264 9.92 -7.83 5.13
N SER A 265 11.04 -7.12 5.29
CA SER A 265 11.12 -5.67 5.08
C SER A 265 12.50 -5.28 4.58
N THR A 266 12.60 -4.19 3.82
CA THR A 266 13.89 -3.69 3.33
C THR A 266 14.54 -2.68 4.26
N GLY A 267 13.80 -2.07 5.19
CA GLY A 267 14.23 -0.88 5.93
C GLY A 267 15.49 -1.06 6.76
N SER A 268 15.76 -2.26 7.27
CA SER A 268 16.95 -2.59 8.05
C SER A 268 18.23 -2.68 7.22
N GLN A 269 18.15 -3.09 5.95
CA GLN A 269 19.31 -3.33 5.07
C GLN A 269 19.44 -2.32 3.93
N LYS A 270 18.31 -1.85 3.37
CA LYS A 270 18.19 -0.95 2.22
C LYS A 270 17.13 0.13 2.46
N PRO A 271 17.32 1.03 3.45
CA PRO A 271 16.37 2.09 3.73
C PRO A 271 16.16 2.98 2.50
N LEU A 272 14.90 3.28 2.18
CA LEU A 272 14.52 4.16 1.08
C LEU A 272 13.78 5.38 1.61
N THR A 273 14.37 6.57 1.44
CA THR A 273 13.71 7.83 1.81
C THR A 273 12.70 8.26 0.76
N ILE A 274 11.70 9.03 1.16
CA ILE A 274 10.70 9.58 0.23
C ILE A 274 11.34 10.45 -0.86
N GLU A 275 12.40 11.18 -0.54
CA GLU A 275 13.12 12.04 -1.49
C GLU A 275 13.85 11.21 -2.55
N ALA A 276 14.56 10.16 -2.12
CA ALA A 276 15.24 9.24 -3.04
C ALA A 276 14.24 8.53 -3.94
N LEU A 277 13.15 8.02 -3.36
CA LEU A 277 12.06 7.41 -4.11
C LEU A 277 11.48 8.38 -5.16
N ALA A 278 11.21 9.63 -4.77
CA ALA A 278 10.69 10.64 -5.70
C ALA A 278 11.65 10.92 -6.87
N GLN A 279 12.97 10.86 -6.65
CA GLN A 279 13.97 11.00 -7.70
C GLN A 279 13.94 9.80 -8.66
N TYR A 280 13.97 8.56 -8.15
CA TYR A 280 13.89 7.34 -8.97
C TYR A 280 12.60 7.27 -9.78
N LEU A 281 11.46 7.62 -9.16
CA LEU A 281 10.17 7.66 -9.83
C LEU A 281 10.13 8.71 -10.93
N LYS A 282 10.59 9.93 -10.68
CA LYS A 282 10.63 10.99 -11.70
C LYS A 282 11.52 10.60 -12.89
N LYS A 283 12.68 10.02 -12.62
CA LYS A 283 13.59 9.50 -13.65
C LYS A 283 12.89 8.41 -14.47
N SER A 284 12.33 7.41 -13.81
CA SER A 284 11.72 6.24 -14.46
C SER A 284 10.47 6.61 -15.26
N VAL A 285 9.56 7.42 -14.71
CA VAL A 285 8.33 7.87 -15.39
C VAL A 285 8.65 8.72 -16.63
N ARG A 286 9.72 9.52 -16.58
CA ARG A 286 10.15 10.32 -17.74
C ARG A 286 10.86 9.50 -18.81
N ALA A 287 11.56 8.44 -18.43
CA ALA A 287 12.18 7.51 -19.38
C ALA A 287 11.14 6.56 -20.02
N TYR A 288 10.17 6.09 -19.23
CA TYR A 288 9.15 5.13 -19.65
C TYR A 288 7.73 5.65 -19.33
N PRO A 289 7.30 6.75 -19.97
CA PRO A 289 5.99 7.32 -19.69
C PRO A 289 4.86 6.41 -20.20
N PHE A 290 3.68 6.58 -19.59
CA PHE A 290 2.47 6.00 -20.14
C PHE A 290 2.09 6.68 -21.47
N ASN A 291 1.35 5.98 -22.34
CA ASN A 291 1.07 6.42 -23.71
C ASN A 291 0.24 7.72 -23.75
N THR A 292 -0.72 7.83 -22.83
CA THR A 292 -1.67 8.94 -22.75
C THR A 292 -1.90 9.35 -21.30
N PRO A 293 -0.93 10.04 -20.67
CA PRO A 293 -1.17 10.65 -19.37
C PRO A 293 -2.19 11.78 -19.52
N LEU A 294 -3.05 11.94 -18.52
CA LEU A 294 -4.06 13.00 -18.48
C LEU A 294 -3.43 14.38 -18.34
N TRP A 295 -2.28 14.44 -17.67
CA TRP A 295 -1.51 15.66 -17.48
C TRP A 295 -0.01 15.35 -17.46
N TYR A 296 0.82 16.38 -17.60
CA TYR A 296 2.26 16.23 -17.44
C TYR A 296 2.61 15.72 -16.01
N PRO A 297 3.42 14.65 -15.87
CA PRO A 297 3.71 14.02 -14.58
C PRO A 297 4.71 14.84 -13.73
N ASP A 298 4.23 15.95 -13.16
CA ASP A 298 4.98 16.85 -12.27
C ASP A 298 4.47 16.79 -10.82
N GLY A 299 4.06 15.59 -10.38
CA GLY A 299 3.64 15.38 -9.00
C GLY A 299 4.73 15.80 -8.01
N SER A 300 4.32 16.43 -6.90
CA SER A 300 5.26 16.85 -5.85
C SER A 300 4.77 16.53 -4.44
N ALA A 301 5.71 16.09 -3.62
CA ALA A 301 5.56 15.95 -2.18
C ALA A 301 5.55 17.33 -1.50
N LYS A 302 4.75 17.48 -0.45
CA LYS A 302 4.61 18.67 0.38
C LYS A 302 4.69 18.28 1.84
N THR A 303 5.40 19.08 2.64
CA THR A 303 5.54 18.91 4.09
C THR A 303 4.55 19.76 4.89
N SER A 304 3.88 20.70 4.24
CA SER A 304 2.80 21.50 4.83
C SER A 304 1.44 20.99 4.34
N LYS A 305 0.56 20.64 5.29
CA LYS A 305 -0.81 20.20 5.00
C LYS A 305 -1.61 21.29 4.28
N PHE A 306 -1.42 22.55 4.68
CA PHE A 306 -2.03 23.70 4.02
C PHE A 306 -1.59 23.81 2.55
N MET A 307 -0.29 23.75 2.28
CA MET A 307 0.23 23.82 0.91
C MET A 307 -0.20 22.63 0.04
N HIS A 308 -0.30 21.44 0.64
CA HIS A 308 -0.89 20.27 -0.01
C HIS A 308 -2.34 20.52 -0.41
N GLN A 309 -3.19 20.95 0.53
CA GLN A 309 -4.60 21.22 0.28
C GLN A 309 -4.79 22.31 -0.78
N LEU A 310 -4.07 23.42 -0.66
CA LEU A 310 -4.09 24.50 -1.65
C LEU A 310 -3.76 23.98 -3.05
N HIS A 311 -2.71 23.15 -3.18
CA HIS A 311 -2.34 22.57 -4.46
C HIS A 311 -3.41 21.59 -4.98
N VAL A 312 -3.99 20.74 -4.13
CA VAL A 312 -5.09 19.83 -4.51
C VAL A 312 -6.30 20.62 -5.01
N TYR A 313 -6.68 21.72 -4.34
CA TYR A 313 -7.79 22.57 -4.79
C TYR A 313 -7.50 23.17 -6.17
N CYS A 314 -6.35 23.82 -6.33
CA CYS A 314 -6.00 24.52 -7.56
C CYS A 314 -5.70 23.58 -8.74
N ALA A 315 -5.03 22.45 -8.50
CA ALA A 315 -4.51 21.58 -9.56
C ALA A 315 -5.40 20.37 -9.87
N ASN A 316 -6.32 20.01 -8.97
CA ASN A 316 -7.22 18.86 -9.15
C ASN A 316 -8.71 19.27 -9.04
N ILE A 317 -9.16 19.83 -7.92
CA ILE A 317 -10.60 20.02 -7.65
C ILE A 317 -11.22 21.09 -8.54
N ILE A 318 -10.67 22.30 -8.58
CA ILE A 318 -11.20 23.41 -9.40
C ILE A 318 -11.22 23.03 -10.90
N PRO A 319 -10.11 22.53 -11.49
CA PRO A 319 -10.13 22.05 -12.88
C PRO A 319 -11.17 20.96 -13.14
N ALA A 320 -11.41 20.06 -12.18
CA ALA A 320 -12.41 19.01 -12.32
C ALA A 320 -13.84 19.57 -12.40
N TYR A 321 -14.19 20.58 -11.61
CA TYR A 321 -15.49 21.26 -11.71
C TYR A 321 -15.65 21.99 -13.05
N ILE A 322 -14.61 22.67 -13.52
CA ILE A 322 -14.61 23.32 -14.84
C ILE A 322 -14.81 22.28 -15.94
N ALA A 323 -14.07 21.17 -15.90
CA ALA A 323 -14.19 20.09 -16.87
C ALA A 323 -15.60 19.48 -16.88
N ASP A 324 -16.21 19.23 -15.72
CA ASP A 324 -17.56 18.70 -15.63
C ASP A 324 -18.63 19.69 -16.10
N ALA A 325 -18.44 21.00 -15.87
CA ALA A 325 -19.30 22.02 -16.44
C ALA A 325 -19.23 22.03 -17.97
N LEU A 326 -18.02 21.96 -18.54
CA LEU A 326 -17.83 21.84 -19.99
C LEU A 326 -18.44 20.56 -20.54
N PHE A 327 -18.26 19.41 -19.86
CA PHE A 327 -18.90 18.16 -20.27
C PHE A 327 -20.42 18.30 -20.33
N LYS A 328 -21.05 18.91 -19.32
CA LYS A 328 -22.49 19.18 -19.36
C LYS A 328 -22.88 20.07 -20.54
N LEU A 329 -22.12 21.14 -20.80
CA LEU A 329 -22.37 22.05 -21.94
C LEU A 329 -22.29 21.33 -23.30
N PHE A 330 -21.41 20.33 -23.42
CA PHE A 330 -21.26 19.50 -24.63
C PHE A 330 -22.11 18.21 -24.60
N GLY A 331 -23.09 18.09 -23.69
CA GLY A 331 -23.98 16.93 -23.59
C GLY A 331 -23.29 15.63 -23.14
N LYS A 332 -22.09 15.71 -22.56
CA LYS A 332 -21.34 14.59 -21.99
C LYS A 332 -21.61 14.42 -20.49
N LYS A 333 -21.43 13.20 -19.99
CA LYS A 333 -21.60 12.90 -18.57
C LYS A 333 -20.46 13.53 -17.74
N PRO A 334 -20.76 14.27 -16.65
CA PRO A 334 -19.75 14.77 -15.73
C PRO A 334 -19.16 13.62 -14.90
N ILE A 335 -17.84 13.48 -14.92
CA ILE A 335 -17.11 12.38 -14.24
C ILE A 335 -15.86 12.85 -13.49
N ALA A 336 -15.34 14.04 -13.78
CA ALA A 336 -14.03 14.50 -13.32
C ALA A 336 -14.03 14.72 -11.80
N VAL A 337 -15.05 15.37 -11.25
CA VAL A 337 -15.14 15.63 -9.79
C VAL A 337 -15.20 14.31 -9.01
N LYS A 338 -16.00 13.36 -9.49
CA LYS A 338 -16.10 12.02 -8.88
C LYS A 338 -14.77 11.27 -8.88
N LEU A 339 -13.99 11.40 -9.96
CA LEU A 339 -12.65 10.80 -10.04
C LEU A 339 -11.68 11.46 -9.05
N CYS A 340 -11.66 12.80 -8.96
CA CYS A 340 -10.83 13.52 -7.99
C CYS A 340 -11.17 13.18 -6.55
N GLN A 341 -12.47 13.11 -6.19
CA GLN A 341 -12.90 12.75 -4.84
C GLN A 341 -12.44 11.34 -4.43
N ARG A 342 -12.58 10.36 -5.34
CA ARG A 342 -12.08 8.99 -5.13
C ARG A 342 -10.58 8.97 -4.87
N MET A 343 -9.83 9.73 -5.67
CA MET A 343 -8.38 9.84 -5.50
C MET A 343 -8.01 10.48 -4.15
N VAL A 344 -8.63 11.59 -3.77
CA VAL A 344 -8.37 12.27 -2.49
C VAL A 344 -8.67 11.34 -1.31
N LYS A 345 -9.80 10.60 -1.36
CA LYS A 345 -10.13 9.60 -0.33
C LYS A 345 -9.06 8.50 -0.24
N ALA A 346 -8.58 7.99 -1.37
CA ALA A 346 -7.54 6.96 -1.41
C ALA A 346 -6.20 7.45 -0.83
N ILE A 347 -5.78 8.69 -1.17
CA ILE A 347 -4.56 9.29 -0.59
C ILE A 347 -4.71 9.52 0.90
N GLY A 348 -5.89 10.00 1.35
CA GLY A 348 -6.16 10.22 2.77
C GLY A 348 -6.00 8.95 3.61
N ALA A 349 -6.39 7.79 3.07
CA ALA A 349 -6.18 6.50 3.73
C ALA A 349 -4.69 6.11 3.89
N LEU A 350 -3.78 6.73 3.12
CA LEU A 350 -2.34 6.52 3.21
C LEU A 350 -1.62 7.57 4.09
N GLU A 351 -2.29 8.67 4.47
CA GLU A 351 -1.67 9.80 5.20
C GLU A 351 -0.95 9.34 6.46
N TYR A 352 -1.53 8.41 7.22
CA TYR A 352 -0.89 7.86 8.42
C TYR A 352 0.50 7.26 8.13
N PHE A 353 0.63 6.52 7.03
CA PHE A 353 1.86 5.84 6.60
C PHE A 353 2.85 6.78 5.92
N MET A 354 2.39 7.89 5.35
CA MET A 354 3.25 8.89 4.71
C MET A 354 3.82 9.93 5.70
N LEU A 355 3.38 9.90 6.96
CA LEU A 355 3.79 10.85 8.00
C LEU A 355 4.60 10.20 9.14
N ARG A 356 4.74 8.88 9.16
CA ARG A 356 5.43 8.12 10.22
C ARG A 356 6.39 7.13 9.59
N ASP A 357 7.56 6.96 10.19
CA ASP A 357 8.49 5.88 9.85
C ASP A 357 8.44 4.76 10.89
N TRP A 358 8.90 3.60 10.47
CA TRP A 358 9.00 2.41 11.30
C TRP A 358 10.36 1.76 11.12
N THR A 359 10.86 1.18 12.20
CA THR A 359 11.98 0.24 12.17
C THR A 359 11.42 -1.17 12.34
N PHE A 360 11.41 -1.94 11.25
CA PHE A 360 11.09 -3.36 11.28
C PHE A 360 12.40 -4.14 11.51
N HIS A 361 12.49 -4.82 12.65
CA HIS A 361 13.63 -5.69 12.94
C HIS A 361 13.43 -7.03 12.23
N THR A 362 14.49 -7.54 11.62
CA THR A 362 14.48 -8.74 10.77
C THR A 362 15.48 -9.79 11.26
N THR A 363 15.79 -9.82 12.55
CA THR A 363 16.84 -10.68 13.15
C THR A 363 16.61 -12.16 12.87
N LYS A 364 15.44 -12.72 13.23
CA LYS A 364 15.05 -14.12 12.98
C LYS A 364 15.00 -14.43 11.48
N THR A 365 14.56 -13.47 10.66
CA THR A 365 14.58 -13.60 9.19
C THR A 365 16.02 -13.74 8.65
N GLN A 366 16.95 -12.93 9.17
CA GLN A 366 18.36 -12.98 8.78
C GLN A 366 19.07 -14.24 9.31
N GLU A 367 18.74 -14.68 10.53
CA GLU A 367 19.22 -15.95 11.08
C GLU A 367 18.77 -17.13 10.20
N LEU A 368 17.50 -17.14 9.76
CA LEU A 368 16.99 -18.15 8.84
C LEU A 368 17.72 -18.11 7.49
N TRP A 369 18.00 -16.93 6.92
CA TRP A 369 18.81 -16.81 5.71
C TRP A 369 20.22 -17.39 5.88
N GLN A 370 20.86 -17.04 7.00
CA GLN A 370 22.22 -17.50 7.32
C GLN A 370 22.28 -19.01 7.57
N SER A 371 21.17 -19.63 7.94
CA SER A 371 21.11 -21.06 8.17
C SER A 371 21.04 -21.90 6.88
N LEU A 372 20.70 -21.28 5.75
CA LEU A 372 20.59 -21.95 4.45
C LEU A 372 21.94 -22.31 3.85
N SER A 373 21.94 -23.40 3.07
CA SER A 373 23.07 -23.76 2.22
C SER A 373 23.25 -22.74 1.09
N PRO A 374 24.45 -22.61 0.49
CA PRO A 374 24.65 -21.72 -0.65
C PRO A 374 23.71 -22.01 -1.84
N VAL A 375 23.36 -23.29 -2.05
CA VAL A 375 22.44 -23.71 -3.11
C VAL A 375 21.01 -23.25 -2.82
N ASP A 376 20.55 -23.41 -1.58
CA ASP A 376 19.20 -22.97 -1.18
C ASP A 376 19.08 -21.44 -1.17
N ARG A 377 20.16 -20.73 -0.85
CA ARG A 377 20.20 -19.25 -0.95
C ARG A 377 20.04 -18.75 -2.38
N ASP A 378 20.59 -19.48 -3.35
CA ASP A 378 20.43 -19.14 -4.77
C ASP A 378 19.00 -19.46 -5.26
N LEU A 379 18.44 -20.60 -4.85
CA LEU A 379 17.09 -21.03 -5.24
C LEU A 379 15.97 -20.22 -4.58
N TYR A 380 16.12 -19.90 -3.30
CA TYR A 380 15.09 -19.22 -2.49
C TYR A 380 15.62 -17.88 -2.00
N HIS A 381 16.06 -17.03 -2.93
CA HIS A 381 16.68 -15.75 -2.59
C HIS A 381 15.67 -14.80 -1.91
N PHE A 382 15.93 -14.42 -0.65
CA PHE A 382 15.16 -13.41 0.07
C PHE A 382 16.01 -12.41 0.86
N ASP A 383 17.32 -12.37 0.62
CA ASP A 383 18.18 -11.32 1.16
C ASP A 383 18.15 -10.08 0.26
N VAL A 384 17.72 -8.95 0.82
CA VAL A 384 17.55 -7.70 0.07
C VAL A 384 18.81 -6.84 0.06
N SER A 385 19.92 -7.32 0.63
CA SER A 385 21.21 -6.62 0.65
C SER A 385 21.78 -6.32 -0.75
N ASP A 386 21.35 -7.06 -1.78
CA ASP A 386 21.75 -6.85 -3.17
C ASP A 386 20.76 -5.99 -3.98
N LEU A 387 19.67 -5.53 -3.36
CA LEU A 387 18.65 -4.71 -4.04
C LEU A 387 19.22 -3.34 -4.45
N ASP A 388 19.09 -3.04 -5.75
CA ASP A 388 19.36 -1.73 -6.35
C ASP A 388 18.03 -1.01 -6.63
N TRP A 389 17.78 0.07 -5.89
CA TRP A 389 16.53 0.82 -5.98
C TRP A 389 16.30 1.47 -7.35
N ASP A 390 17.35 1.95 -8.02
CA ASP A 390 17.21 2.62 -9.32
C ASP A 390 16.79 1.61 -10.39
N ARG A 391 17.47 0.45 -10.43
CA ARG A 391 17.12 -0.65 -11.36
C ARG A 391 15.75 -1.24 -11.04
N TYR A 392 15.44 -1.43 -9.77
CA TYR A 392 14.15 -1.98 -9.34
C TYR A 392 12.98 -1.06 -9.72
N ILE A 393 13.07 0.25 -9.40
CA ILE A 393 12.01 1.21 -9.72
C ILE A 393 11.85 1.40 -11.24
N GLU A 394 12.94 1.34 -12.02
CA GLU A 394 12.84 1.35 -13.48
C GLU A 394 12.09 0.12 -14.00
N ALA A 395 12.45 -1.08 -13.54
CA ALA A 395 11.77 -2.32 -13.92
C ALA A 395 10.29 -2.27 -13.52
N TYR A 396 9.98 -1.75 -12.34
CA TYR A 396 8.63 -1.62 -11.85
C TYR A 396 7.79 -0.62 -12.66
N GLN A 397 8.36 0.51 -13.09
CA GLN A 397 7.69 1.46 -13.99
C GLN A 397 7.36 0.81 -15.34
N LYS A 398 8.29 0.06 -15.94
CA LYS A 398 8.04 -0.72 -17.17
C LYS A 398 6.92 -1.74 -16.94
N GLY A 399 6.97 -2.42 -15.80
CA GLY A 399 5.94 -3.35 -15.34
C GLY A 399 4.55 -2.74 -15.24
N CYS A 400 4.44 -1.55 -14.63
CA CYS A 400 3.18 -0.81 -14.56
C CYS A 400 2.66 -0.45 -15.96
N LYS A 401 3.55 -0.06 -16.88
CA LYS A 401 3.18 0.24 -18.27
C LYS A 401 2.64 -1.01 -18.98
N GLN A 402 3.35 -2.13 -18.88
CA GLN A 402 3.02 -3.35 -19.62
C GLN A 402 1.87 -4.15 -18.99
N TYR A 403 1.90 -4.36 -17.68
CA TYR A 403 0.99 -5.30 -17.02
C TYR A 403 -0.24 -4.64 -16.41
N ILE A 404 -0.13 -3.40 -15.93
CA ILE A 404 -1.27 -2.66 -15.37
C ILE A 404 -1.98 -1.88 -16.47
N MET A 405 -1.25 -1.06 -17.22
CA MET A 405 -1.83 -0.23 -18.27
C MET A 405 -2.06 -0.96 -19.58
N LYS A 406 -1.51 -2.18 -19.74
CA LYS A 406 -1.59 -2.98 -20.97
C LYS A 406 -1.04 -2.24 -22.19
N GLU A 407 -0.01 -1.41 -22.00
CA GLU A 407 0.67 -0.65 -23.05
C GLU A 407 1.97 -1.34 -23.47
N ASP A 408 2.28 -1.37 -24.76
CA ASP A 408 3.53 -1.98 -25.25
C ASP A 408 4.73 -1.05 -24.95
N LEU A 409 5.87 -1.64 -24.54
CA LEU A 409 7.11 -0.90 -24.37
C LEU A 409 7.65 -0.34 -25.70
N LYS A 410 7.26 -0.91 -26.84
CA LYS A 410 7.57 -0.37 -28.18
C LYS A 410 6.98 1.02 -28.41
N ASP A 411 5.92 1.39 -27.69
CA ASP A 411 5.27 2.71 -27.82
C ASP A 411 6.02 3.83 -27.07
N VAL A 412 7.08 3.52 -26.32
CA VAL A 412 7.82 4.52 -25.52
C VAL A 412 8.23 5.76 -26.32
N PRO A 413 8.78 5.67 -27.55
CA PRO A 413 9.11 6.85 -28.35
C PRO A 413 7.91 7.76 -28.63
N LYS A 414 6.75 7.17 -28.91
CA LYS A 414 5.49 7.91 -29.13
C LYS A 414 4.98 8.54 -27.85
N ALA A 415 5.05 7.82 -26.74
CA ALA A 415 4.67 8.31 -25.41
C ALA A 415 5.55 9.50 -24.99
N LEU A 416 6.86 9.44 -25.23
CA LEU A 416 7.80 10.54 -24.99
C LEU A 416 7.44 11.79 -25.79
N SER A 417 7.12 11.65 -27.09
CA SER A 417 6.65 12.77 -27.91
C SER A 417 5.38 13.42 -27.35
N TYR A 418 4.43 12.61 -26.86
CA TYR A 418 3.21 13.10 -26.22
C TYR A 418 3.51 13.85 -24.91
N VAL A 419 4.33 13.27 -24.04
CA VAL A 419 4.71 13.90 -22.76
C VAL A 419 5.46 15.22 -22.98
N ASN A 420 6.32 15.30 -24.00
CA ASN A 420 7.00 16.53 -24.36
C ASN A 420 6.02 17.63 -24.80
N LYS A 421 4.96 17.30 -25.55
CA LYS A 421 3.88 18.26 -25.86
C LYS A 421 3.15 18.70 -24.59
N MET A 422 2.82 17.75 -23.71
CA MET A 422 2.17 18.03 -22.42
C MET A 422 3.03 18.90 -21.51
N TYR A 423 4.36 18.80 -21.59
CA TYR A 423 5.27 19.68 -20.86
C TYR A 423 5.05 21.16 -21.22
N TYR A 424 5.00 21.49 -22.51
CA TYR A 424 4.76 22.87 -22.95
C TYR A 424 3.36 23.36 -22.58
N VAL A 425 2.33 22.51 -22.71
CA VAL A 425 0.97 22.82 -22.25
C VAL A 425 0.97 23.12 -20.74
N HIS A 426 1.66 22.29 -19.96
CA HIS A 426 1.76 22.46 -18.52
C HIS A 426 2.46 23.78 -18.14
N ARG A 427 3.55 24.13 -18.82
CA ARG A 427 4.27 25.40 -18.62
C ARG A 427 3.42 26.61 -19.01
N LEU A 428 2.73 26.54 -20.15
CA LEU A 428 1.81 27.61 -20.56
C LEU A 428 0.72 27.83 -19.51
N VAL A 429 0.12 26.76 -19.00
CA VAL A 429 -0.93 26.84 -17.98
C VAL A 429 -0.39 27.41 -16.66
N GLN A 430 0.84 27.08 -16.26
CA GLN A 430 1.48 27.71 -15.11
C GLN A 430 1.70 29.21 -15.32
N VAL A 431 2.17 29.62 -16.50
CA VAL A 431 2.35 31.04 -16.85
C VAL A 431 1.03 31.78 -16.85
N LEU A 432 -0.03 31.21 -17.45
CA LEU A 432 -1.37 31.80 -17.45
C LEU A 432 -1.96 31.91 -16.04
N MET A 433 -1.74 30.91 -15.17
CA MET A 433 -2.15 30.99 -13.77
C MET A 433 -1.40 32.10 -13.02
N MET A 434 -0.08 32.20 -13.19
CA MET A 434 0.71 33.28 -12.57
C MET A 434 0.27 34.65 -13.07
N TYR A 435 -0.01 34.78 -14.37
CA TYR A 435 -0.54 36.00 -14.97
C TYR A 435 -1.93 36.34 -14.42
N GLY A 436 -2.82 35.36 -14.28
CA GLY A 436 -4.15 35.54 -13.69
C GLY A 436 -4.08 36.00 -12.23
N VAL A 437 -3.18 35.43 -11.44
CA VAL A 437 -2.90 35.90 -10.07
C VAL A 437 -2.38 37.33 -10.10
N TYR A 438 -1.43 37.65 -10.96
CA TYR A 438 -0.93 39.02 -11.13
C TYR A 438 -2.06 40.00 -11.45
N CYS A 439 -2.93 39.69 -12.42
CA CYS A 439 -4.07 40.53 -12.77
C CYS A 439 -5.06 40.73 -11.61
N LEU A 440 -5.32 39.68 -10.82
CA LEU A 440 -6.18 39.78 -9.64
C LEU A 440 -5.56 40.71 -8.58
N LEU A 441 -4.26 40.58 -8.34
CA LEU A 441 -3.51 41.40 -7.39
C LEU A 441 -3.37 42.85 -7.85
N SER A 442 -3.38 43.10 -9.16
CA SER A 442 -3.29 44.44 -9.76
C SER A 442 -4.65 45.12 -9.95
N THR A 443 -5.75 44.55 -9.45
CA THR A 443 -7.06 45.24 -9.45
C THR A 443 -7.09 46.33 -8.38
N ASP A 444 -7.76 47.45 -8.67
CA ASP A 444 -7.91 48.57 -7.72
C ASP A 444 -8.47 48.11 -6.36
N THR A 445 -9.35 47.11 -6.37
CA THR A 445 -9.93 46.49 -5.18
C THR A 445 -8.89 45.77 -4.33
N ALA A 446 -8.00 44.99 -4.95
CA ALA A 446 -6.90 44.32 -4.26
C ALA A 446 -5.86 45.32 -3.76
N THR A 447 -5.52 46.31 -4.58
CA THR A 447 -4.63 47.42 -4.18
C THR A 447 -5.18 48.17 -2.96
N SER A 448 -6.48 48.46 -2.94
CA SER A 448 -7.16 49.10 -1.80
C SER A 448 -7.13 48.23 -0.53
N LEU A 449 -7.31 46.92 -0.66
CA LEU A 449 -7.21 45.97 0.46
C LEU A 449 -5.79 45.89 1.02
N TYR A 450 -4.76 45.85 0.16
CA TYR A 450 -3.36 45.89 0.59
C TYR A 450 -3.03 47.19 1.30
N SER A 451 -3.42 48.33 0.74
CA SER A 451 -3.24 49.64 1.37
C SER A 451 -3.93 49.71 2.74
N ALA A 452 -5.17 49.22 2.84
CA ALA A 452 -5.89 49.17 4.12
C ALA A 452 -5.20 48.25 5.15
N PHE A 453 -4.72 47.08 4.74
CA PHE A 453 -3.98 46.17 5.62
C PHE A 453 -2.66 46.76 6.10
N PHE A 454 -1.85 47.32 5.20
CA PHE A 454 -0.58 47.95 5.57
C PHE A 454 -0.79 49.17 6.45
N ASN A 455 -1.81 50.00 6.18
CA ASN A 455 -2.16 51.14 7.03
C ASN A 455 -2.64 50.68 8.43
N GLY A 456 -3.37 49.57 8.51
CA GLY A 456 -3.77 48.98 9.79
C GLY A 456 -2.59 48.38 10.57
N ALA A 457 -1.66 47.71 9.88
CA ALA A 457 -0.46 47.14 10.48
C ALA A 457 0.51 48.22 10.97
N THR A 458 0.71 49.30 10.20
CA THR A 458 1.54 50.44 10.64
C THR A 458 0.90 51.17 11.82
N HIS A 459 -0.43 51.31 11.83
CA HIS A 459 -1.15 51.86 12.98
C HIS A 459 -0.98 50.98 14.23
N LEU A 460 -1.12 49.66 14.12
CA LEU A 460 -0.87 48.72 15.23
C LEU A 460 0.58 48.75 15.74
N LEU A 461 1.56 48.85 14.82
CA LEU A 461 2.98 49.00 15.18
C LEU A 461 3.26 50.36 15.85
N SER A 462 2.55 51.42 15.47
CA SER A 462 2.65 52.74 16.12
C SER A 462 2.01 52.79 17.51
N LEU A 463 1.14 51.83 17.83
CA LEU A 463 0.52 51.66 19.15
C LEU A 463 1.32 50.73 20.07
N ALA A 464 2.40 50.11 19.59
CA ALA A 464 3.27 49.29 20.41
C ALA A 464 4.05 50.20 21.39
N PRO A 465 3.99 49.96 22.71
CA PRO A 465 4.66 50.82 23.69
C PRO A 465 6.18 50.77 23.48
N THR A 466 6.78 51.94 23.28
CA THR A 466 8.23 52.12 23.29
C THR A 466 8.75 51.84 24.69
N PHE A 467 9.27 50.64 24.94
CA PHE A 467 10.16 50.39 26.09
C PHE A 467 11.50 51.07 25.81
N VAL A 468 11.59 52.37 26.11
CA VAL A 468 12.87 53.04 26.31
C VAL A 468 13.19 52.93 27.79
N ALA A 469 14.35 52.31 28.06
CA ALA A 469 14.89 52.05 29.38
C ALA A 469 14.97 53.33 30.22
N ALA A 470 14.38 53.30 31.41
CA ALA A 470 14.68 54.24 32.48
C ALA A 470 15.93 53.74 33.20
N GLU A 471 17.09 54.25 32.79
CA GLU A 471 18.34 54.11 33.53
C GLU A 471 19.02 55.49 33.46
N GLU A 472 18.84 56.29 34.51
CA GLU A 472 19.70 57.39 34.99
C GLU A 472 18.91 58.27 35.97
N ALA A 473 18.90 57.87 37.24
CA ALA A 473 18.58 58.75 38.37
C ALA A 473 19.28 58.24 39.64
N GLU A 474 20.62 58.22 39.64
CA GLU A 474 21.43 58.15 40.87
C GLU A 474 22.73 58.95 40.66
N ILE A 475 22.67 60.27 40.84
CA ILE A 475 23.78 61.09 41.37
C ILE A 475 23.17 62.22 42.21
N SER A 476 23.12 62.02 43.54
CA SER A 476 23.29 63.09 44.54
C SER A 476 23.98 62.51 45.77
#